data_AF-A0A1I5DZZ3-F1
#
_entry.id   AF-A0A1I5DZZ3-F1
#
_cell.length_a   1.000
_cell.length_b   1.000
_cell.length_c   1.000
_cell.angle_alpha   90.00
_cell.angle_beta   90.00
_cell.angle_gamma   90.00
#
_symmetry.space_group_name_H-M   'P 1'
#
loop_
_entity.id
_entity.type
_entity.pdbx_description
1 polymer ?
#
loop_
_entity_poly.entity_id
_entity_poly.type
_entity_poly.pdbx_seq_one_letter_code
_entity_poly.pdbx_strand_id
1 'polypeptide(L)'
;MSRATTHDFYLGRGPDSEWIGAVRLGDCACPGLDGIGRARTAEEFAGLVDFFLHAPEIDEAGEVTHRGREWPWPWPTSHGTDVVHAFDSAAVWTALRGERWSVRAGEYVPPGPGEVPLVFPHGRVTCGYTGIFAADSVARRYGPLLGATYDHDLAQLGLRILADLTLPPDPAAPVELAELRAQLSPHLRCAVHADESAAELEFEVFGYRDGDPAAENTAHALSVLPALYGWTDPSGGPPRFGVRVLIADDDRHTTHPVLADRRARAVLTAC
;
A
#
# COMPACT_ATOMS: atom_id res chain seq x y z
N MET A 1 -14.34 -0.68 14.64
CA MET A 1 -14.62 -1.77 13.67
C MET A 1 -13.28 -2.30 13.26
N SER A 2 -13.06 -3.61 13.42
CA SER A 2 -11.81 -4.25 13.03
C SER A 2 -11.65 -4.14 11.52
N ARG A 3 -10.43 -3.90 11.05
CA ARG A 3 -10.15 -3.77 9.62
C ARG A 3 -10.09 -5.17 9.03
N ALA A 4 -10.80 -5.38 7.92
CA ALA A 4 -10.70 -6.64 7.21
C ALA A 4 -9.27 -6.86 6.70
N THR A 5 -8.73 -8.05 6.90
CA THR A 5 -7.34 -8.40 6.55
C THR A 5 -7.34 -9.47 5.48
N THR A 6 -6.57 -9.23 4.41
CA THR A 6 -6.42 -10.18 3.31
C THR A 6 -5.18 -11.05 3.47
N HIS A 7 -5.33 -12.34 3.18
CA HIS A 7 -4.29 -13.34 3.25
C HIS A 7 -4.20 -14.15 1.97
N ASP A 8 -2.99 -14.40 1.49
CA ASP A 8 -2.70 -15.32 0.39
C ASP A 8 -1.72 -16.41 0.85
N PHE A 9 -1.85 -17.61 0.28
CA PHE A 9 -1.04 -18.77 0.64
C PHE A 9 -0.37 -19.39 -0.59
N TYR A 10 0.92 -19.70 -0.48
CA TYR A 10 1.75 -20.23 -1.56
C TYR A 10 2.63 -21.41 -1.15
N LEU A 11 2.91 -22.29 -2.12
CA LEU A 11 4.06 -23.19 -2.07
C LEU A 11 5.19 -22.62 -2.93
N GLY A 12 6.34 -22.36 -2.29
CA GLY A 12 7.46 -21.66 -2.90
C GLY A 12 7.36 -20.14 -2.81
N ARG A 13 8.50 -19.47 -3.00
CA ARG A 13 8.62 -18.01 -3.10
C ARG A 13 9.17 -17.68 -4.48
N GLY A 14 8.54 -16.76 -5.20
CA GLY A 14 9.00 -16.34 -6.52
C GLY A 14 7.98 -16.60 -7.64
N PRO A 15 8.39 -16.40 -8.91
CA PRO A 15 7.48 -16.41 -10.05
C PRO A 15 6.81 -17.77 -10.31
N ASP A 16 7.48 -18.86 -9.93
CA ASP A 16 7.02 -20.22 -10.13
C ASP A 16 6.29 -20.79 -8.91
N SER A 17 5.97 -19.95 -7.90
CA SER A 17 5.24 -20.42 -6.73
C SER A 17 3.82 -20.85 -7.10
N GLU A 18 3.29 -21.79 -6.34
CA GLU A 18 1.95 -22.28 -6.52
C GLU A 18 1.01 -21.58 -5.53
N TRP A 19 0.02 -20.85 -6.04
CA TRP A 19 -1.04 -20.29 -5.20
C TRP A 19 -2.00 -21.39 -4.75
N ILE A 20 -2.19 -21.53 -3.44
CA ILE A 20 -3.00 -22.60 -2.85
C ILE A 20 -4.26 -22.11 -2.15
N GLY A 21 -4.45 -20.80 -2.03
CA GLY A 21 -5.70 -20.22 -1.54
C GLY A 21 -5.54 -18.80 -1.02
N ALA A 22 -6.68 -18.20 -0.69
CA ALA A 22 -6.76 -16.83 -0.22
C ALA A 22 -7.98 -16.65 0.70
N VAL A 23 -7.89 -15.68 1.62
CA VAL A 23 -9.02 -15.30 2.48
C VAL A 23 -9.00 -13.81 2.80
N ARG A 24 -10.18 -13.20 2.93
CA ARG A 24 -10.37 -11.88 3.51
C ARG A 24 -11.15 -12.06 4.81
N LEU A 25 -10.51 -11.85 5.94
CA LEU A 25 -11.13 -11.98 7.26
C LEU A 25 -11.73 -10.65 7.69
N GLY A 26 -12.95 -10.64 8.22
CA GLY A 26 -13.59 -9.43 8.77
C GLY A 26 -12.99 -8.96 10.11
N ASP A 27 -12.38 -9.87 10.88
CA ASP A 27 -11.71 -9.60 12.16
C ASP A 27 -10.28 -10.15 12.18
N CYS A 28 -9.36 -9.41 12.80
CA CYS A 28 -7.91 -9.55 12.66
C CYS A 28 -7.23 -10.67 13.48
N ALA A 29 -7.92 -11.70 13.95
CA ALA A 29 -7.29 -12.75 14.75
C ALA A 29 -8.05 -14.09 14.71
N CYS A 30 -7.73 -14.92 13.71
CA CYS A 30 -8.14 -16.32 13.73
C CYS A 30 -6.97 -17.18 14.23
N PRO A 31 -7.11 -17.90 15.36
CA PRO A 31 -6.07 -18.79 15.92
C PRO A 31 -5.51 -19.82 14.93
N GLY A 32 -6.26 -20.15 13.87
CA GLY A 32 -5.83 -21.05 12.81
C GLY A 32 -4.59 -20.57 12.04
N LEU A 33 -4.37 -19.25 11.92
CA LEU A 33 -3.20 -18.69 11.24
C LEU A 33 -1.88 -19.01 11.98
N ASP A 34 -1.91 -19.06 13.32
CA ASP A 34 -0.73 -19.41 14.13
C ASP A 34 -0.30 -20.86 13.92
N GLY A 35 -1.26 -21.74 13.61
CA GLY A 35 -1.01 -23.14 13.27
C GLY A 35 -0.26 -23.27 11.95
N ILE A 36 -0.71 -22.53 10.92
CA ILE A 36 -0.09 -22.52 9.59
C ILE A 36 1.39 -22.13 9.68
N GLY A 37 1.74 -21.10 10.46
CA GLY A 37 3.12 -20.62 10.62
C GLY A 37 4.10 -21.62 11.23
N ARG A 38 3.62 -22.76 11.76
CA ARG A 38 4.46 -23.80 12.39
C ARG A 38 4.78 -24.98 11.48
N ALA A 39 4.20 -25.03 10.28
CA ALA A 39 4.41 -26.12 9.33
C ALA A 39 5.91 -26.37 9.06
N ARG A 40 6.28 -27.64 8.98
CA ARG A 40 7.65 -28.12 8.74
C ARG A 40 7.82 -28.78 7.38
N THR A 41 6.72 -29.15 6.72
CA THR A 41 6.72 -29.65 5.35
C THR A 41 5.70 -28.92 4.48
N ALA A 42 5.87 -29.02 3.16
CA ALA A 42 4.96 -28.41 2.19
C ALA A 42 3.56 -29.05 2.27
N GLU A 43 3.50 -30.37 2.46
CA GLU A 43 2.25 -31.11 2.64
C GLU A 43 1.52 -30.71 3.92
N GLU A 44 2.27 -30.54 5.03
CA GLU A 44 1.71 -30.07 6.29
C GLU A 44 1.16 -28.65 6.14
N PHE A 45 1.92 -27.74 5.51
CA PHE A 45 1.48 -26.38 5.24
C PHE A 45 0.21 -26.36 4.39
N ALA A 46 0.20 -27.09 3.28
CA ALA A 46 -0.97 -27.16 2.40
C ALA A 46 -2.19 -27.74 3.10
N GLY A 47 -2.02 -28.79 3.92
CA GLY A 47 -3.10 -29.37 4.70
C GLY A 47 -3.65 -28.43 5.78
N LEU A 48 -2.78 -27.67 6.44
CA LEU A 48 -3.19 -26.66 7.44
C LEU A 48 -3.92 -25.49 6.80
N VAL A 49 -3.45 -25.02 5.63
CA VAL A 49 -4.13 -23.98 4.85
C VAL A 49 -5.50 -24.48 4.39
N ASP A 50 -5.58 -25.68 3.82
CA ASP A 50 -6.84 -26.26 3.38
C ASP A 50 -7.84 -26.41 4.52
N PHE A 51 -7.39 -26.95 5.66
CA PHE A 51 -8.22 -27.06 6.87
C PHE A 51 -8.70 -25.69 7.36
N PHE A 52 -7.81 -24.69 7.39
CA PHE A 52 -8.14 -23.34 7.82
C PHE A 52 -9.18 -22.67 6.91
N LEU A 53 -9.03 -22.80 5.59
CA LEU A 53 -9.97 -22.23 4.61
C LEU A 53 -11.33 -22.94 4.61
N HIS A 54 -11.45 -24.15 5.17
CA HIS A 54 -12.73 -24.87 5.32
C HIS A 54 -13.33 -24.77 6.74
N ALA A 55 -12.78 -23.93 7.61
CA ALA A 55 -13.30 -23.78 8.95
C ALA A 55 -14.65 -23.02 8.93
N PRO A 56 -15.73 -23.52 9.56
CA PRO A 56 -17.04 -22.88 9.55
C PRO A 56 -17.04 -21.45 10.06
N GLU A 57 -16.23 -21.15 11.08
CA GLU A 57 -16.08 -19.80 11.60
C GLU A 57 -15.48 -18.83 10.58
N ILE A 58 -14.60 -19.33 9.70
CA ILE A 58 -14.01 -18.54 8.62
C ILE A 58 -15.03 -18.31 7.51
N ASP A 59 -15.83 -19.31 7.16
CA ASP A 59 -16.91 -19.16 6.17
C ASP A 59 -17.96 -18.12 6.59
N GLU A 60 -18.22 -18.00 7.90
CA GLU A 60 -19.10 -16.97 8.46
C GLU A 60 -18.43 -15.60 8.59
N ALA A 61 -17.12 -15.56 8.85
CA ALA A 61 -16.38 -14.33 9.16
C ALA A 61 -15.60 -13.72 7.98
N GLY A 62 -15.48 -14.41 6.84
CA GLY A 62 -14.61 -13.97 5.75
C GLY A 62 -14.98 -14.46 4.36
N GLU A 63 -14.34 -13.86 3.35
CA GLU A 63 -14.45 -14.28 1.95
C GLU A 63 -13.28 -15.23 1.63
N VAL A 64 -13.57 -16.50 1.41
CA VAL A 64 -12.58 -17.56 1.14
C VAL A 64 -12.48 -17.85 -0.35
N THR A 65 -11.27 -18.18 -0.82
CA THR A 65 -11.07 -18.72 -2.16
C THR A 65 -10.02 -19.83 -2.14
N HIS A 66 -10.36 -20.98 -2.73
CA HIS A 66 -9.52 -22.17 -2.73
C HIS A 66 -8.68 -22.28 -3.99
N ARG A 67 -7.64 -23.13 -3.92
CA ARG A 67 -6.86 -23.58 -5.08
C ARG A 67 -7.76 -23.97 -6.26
N GLY A 68 -7.37 -23.55 -7.47
CA GLY A 68 -8.07 -23.88 -8.71
C GLY A 68 -9.33 -23.05 -8.98
N ARG A 69 -9.69 -22.13 -8.08
CA ARG A 69 -10.68 -21.07 -8.36
C ARG A 69 -10.02 -19.88 -9.03
N GLU A 70 -10.85 -19.00 -9.57
CA GLU A 70 -10.37 -17.72 -10.09
C GLU A 70 -9.83 -16.86 -8.96
N TRP A 71 -8.83 -16.04 -9.29
CA TRP A 71 -8.23 -15.12 -8.34
C TRP A 71 -9.25 -14.11 -7.80
N PRO A 72 -9.40 -14.02 -6.46
CA PRO A 72 -10.51 -13.30 -5.86
C PRO A 72 -10.28 -11.79 -5.74
N TRP A 73 -9.02 -11.36 -5.86
CA TRP A 73 -8.68 -9.98 -5.60
C TRP A 73 -8.79 -9.07 -6.82
N PRO A 74 -9.03 -7.77 -6.59
CA PRO A 74 -9.03 -6.80 -7.68
C PRO A 74 -7.61 -6.46 -8.16
N TRP A 75 -6.57 -6.73 -7.36
CA TRP A 75 -5.16 -6.62 -7.75
C TRP A 75 -4.67 -7.86 -8.49
N PRO A 76 -3.67 -7.77 -9.37
CA PRO A 76 -3.23 -8.89 -10.22
C PRO A 76 -2.29 -9.90 -9.53
N THR A 77 -1.67 -9.54 -8.41
CA THR A 77 -0.67 -10.34 -7.68
C THR A 77 -0.76 -10.06 -6.18
N SER A 78 -0.24 -10.94 -5.34
CA SER A 78 -0.30 -10.79 -3.86
C SER A 78 0.42 -9.59 -3.27
N HIS A 79 1.06 -8.73 -4.07
CA HIS A 79 1.58 -7.45 -3.60
C HIS A 79 0.50 -6.54 -2.99
N GLY A 80 -0.75 -6.65 -3.43
CA GLY A 80 -1.88 -5.92 -2.86
C GLY A 80 -2.49 -6.55 -1.60
N THR A 81 -2.03 -7.74 -1.21
CA THR A 81 -2.57 -8.52 -0.09
C THR A 81 -1.89 -8.10 1.21
N ASP A 82 -2.65 -7.98 2.31
CA ASP A 82 -2.11 -7.51 3.59
C ASP A 82 -1.02 -8.43 4.13
N VAL A 83 -1.23 -9.74 4.05
CA VAL A 83 -0.28 -10.75 4.55
C VAL A 83 -0.20 -11.92 3.58
N VAL A 84 0.98 -12.19 3.05
CA VAL A 84 1.21 -13.35 2.19
C VAL A 84 2.03 -14.37 2.94
N HIS A 85 1.62 -15.63 2.89
CA HIS A 85 2.33 -16.76 3.49
C HIS A 85 2.85 -17.68 2.39
N ALA A 86 4.10 -18.12 2.51
CA ALA A 86 4.68 -19.08 1.58
C ALA A 86 5.49 -20.14 2.32
N PHE A 87 5.25 -21.41 2.02
CA PHE A 87 6.16 -22.46 2.47
C PHE A 87 7.29 -22.64 1.47
N ASP A 88 8.52 -22.39 1.90
CA ASP A 88 9.73 -22.53 1.09
C ASP A 88 10.94 -22.85 1.98
N SER A 89 11.88 -23.63 1.46
CA SER A 89 13.14 -23.95 2.14
C SER A 89 12.92 -24.49 3.56
N ALA A 90 11.92 -25.36 3.72
CA ALA A 90 11.52 -26.00 4.98
C ALA A 90 11.01 -25.04 6.09
N ALA A 91 10.53 -23.86 5.70
CA ALA A 91 9.96 -22.88 6.62
C ALA A 91 8.75 -22.16 6.01
N VAL A 92 7.91 -21.59 6.87
CA VAL A 92 6.88 -20.64 6.47
C VAL A 92 7.47 -19.24 6.50
N TRP A 93 7.30 -18.54 5.40
CA TRP A 93 7.69 -17.16 5.21
C TRP A 93 6.44 -16.29 5.12
N THR A 94 6.56 -15.07 5.60
CA THR A 94 5.51 -14.07 5.55
C THR A 94 6.02 -12.79 4.87
N ALA A 95 5.20 -12.19 4.03
CA ALA A 95 5.42 -10.86 3.45
C ALA A 95 4.21 -9.99 3.77
N LEU A 96 4.44 -8.79 4.30
CA LEU A 96 3.37 -7.85 4.66
C LEU A 96 3.20 -6.82 3.56
N ARG A 97 2.04 -6.76 2.90
CA ARG A 97 1.78 -5.79 1.82
C ARG A 97 2.91 -5.73 0.78
N GLY A 98 3.40 -6.92 0.43
CA GLY A 98 4.52 -7.16 -0.47
C GLY A 98 5.91 -6.70 0.03
N GLU A 99 6.04 -6.35 1.30
CA GLU A 99 7.35 -6.25 1.93
C GLU A 99 8.12 -7.58 1.82
N ARG A 100 9.38 -7.56 2.25
CA ARG A 100 10.26 -8.72 2.17
C ARG A 100 9.72 -9.93 2.91
N TRP A 101 10.11 -11.09 2.39
CA TRP A 101 9.91 -12.35 3.09
C TRP A 101 10.65 -12.36 4.42
N SER A 102 9.93 -12.66 5.48
CA SER A 102 10.44 -12.89 6.82
C SER A 102 9.97 -14.24 7.34
N VAL A 103 10.83 -14.97 8.06
CA VAL A 103 10.45 -16.22 8.77
C VAL A 103 9.73 -15.89 10.09
N ARG A 104 9.78 -14.63 10.54
CA ARG A 104 9.08 -14.15 11.73
C ARG A 104 7.98 -13.19 11.31
N ALA A 105 6.74 -13.65 11.39
CA ALA A 105 5.58 -12.82 11.11
C ALA A 105 5.66 -11.50 11.91
N GLY A 106 5.58 -10.36 11.22
CA GLY A 106 5.63 -9.03 11.83
C GLY A 106 7.02 -8.41 12.00
N GLU A 107 8.12 -9.09 11.65
CA GLU A 107 9.46 -8.49 11.68
C GLU A 107 9.81 -7.90 10.31
N TYR A 108 9.94 -6.56 10.25
CA TYR A 108 10.47 -5.85 9.09
C TYR A 108 11.96 -6.16 8.89
N VAL A 109 12.33 -6.60 7.69
CA VAL A 109 13.73 -6.83 7.29
C VAL A 109 14.13 -5.74 6.29
N PRO A 110 15.13 -4.88 6.57
CA PRO A 110 15.54 -3.82 5.65
C PRO A 110 16.29 -4.35 4.42
N PRO A 111 16.34 -3.58 3.31
CA PRO A 111 17.08 -3.95 2.12
C PRO A 111 18.60 -4.09 2.22
N GLY A 112 19.07 -5.27 1.81
CA GLY A 112 20.47 -5.56 1.54
C GLY A 112 20.83 -5.30 0.07
N PRO A 113 22.06 -4.84 -0.22
CA PRO A 113 22.50 -4.65 -1.60
C PRO A 113 22.60 -5.99 -2.34
N GLY A 114 21.90 -6.11 -3.49
CA GLY A 114 21.98 -7.26 -4.40
C GLY A 114 20.86 -8.30 -4.29
N GLU A 115 19.81 -8.03 -3.51
CA GLU A 115 18.68 -8.96 -3.38
C GLU A 115 17.67 -8.86 -4.52
N VAL A 116 17.10 -10.02 -4.87
CA VAL A 116 16.07 -10.17 -5.89
C VAL A 116 14.74 -9.66 -5.32
N PRO A 117 14.01 -8.80 -6.04
CA PRO A 117 12.71 -8.29 -5.60
C PRO A 117 11.69 -9.41 -5.39
N LEU A 118 10.66 -9.10 -4.59
CA LEU A 118 9.56 -10.02 -4.37
C LEU A 118 8.81 -10.26 -5.68
N VAL A 119 8.56 -11.53 -6.00
CA VAL A 119 7.81 -11.92 -7.20
C VAL A 119 6.75 -12.93 -6.79
N PHE A 120 5.53 -12.70 -7.27
CA PHE A 120 4.39 -13.61 -7.14
C PHE A 120 3.88 -13.98 -8.54
N PRO A 121 3.35 -15.20 -8.71
CA PRO A 121 2.65 -15.56 -9.94
C PRO A 121 1.41 -14.66 -10.10
N HIS A 122 1.00 -14.48 -11.34
CA HIS A 122 -0.24 -13.77 -11.64
C HIS A 122 -1.45 -14.64 -11.31
N GLY A 123 -2.37 -14.09 -10.53
CA GLY A 123 -3.63 -14.78 -10.23
C GLY A 123 -4.67 -14.70 -11.35
N ARG A 124 -4.57 -13.71 -12.25
CA ARG A 124 -5.51 -13.52 -13.36
C ARG A 124 -4.87 -13.84 -14.70
N VAL A 125 -5.52 -14.71 -15.48
CA VAL A 125 -5.13 -15.08 -16.86
C VAL A 125 -5.35 -13.91 -17.83
N THR A 126 -6.38 -13.10 -17.57
CA THR A 126 -6.77 -11.94 -18.38
C THR A 126 -7.30 -10.85 -17.45
N CYS A 127 -6.45 -9.95 -16.97
CA CYS A 127 -6.91 -8.56 -16.92
C CYS A 127 -7.08 -8.13 -18.39
N GLY A 128 -8.01 -7.23 -18.72
CA GLY A 128 -8.09 -6.62 -20.06
C GLY A 128 -6.87 -5.76 -20.43
N TYR A 129 -5.71 -6.06 -19.86
CA TYR A 129 -4.41 -5.44 -20.00
C TYR A 129 -3.37 -6.57 -19.96
N THR A 130 -2.84 -6.93 -21.12
CA THR A 130 -2.01 -8.12 -21.32
C THR A 130 -0.63 -8.02 -20.67
N GLY A 131 -0.28 -9.02 -19.87
CA GLY A 131 1.09 -9.50 -19.68
C GLY A 131 1.77 -9.11 -18.36
N ILE A 132 2.90 -9.77 -18.08
CA ILE A 132 3.96 -9.37 -17.12
C ILE A 132 4.30 -7.86 -17.21
N PHE A 133 3.94 -7.23 -18.33
CA PHE A 133 3.90 -5.79 -18.54
C PHE A 133 2.83 -5.00 -17.76
N ALA A 134 2.01 -5.63 -16.92
CA ALA A 134 1.07 -4.97 -16.01
C ALA A 134 1.67 -4.70 -14.62
N ALA A 135 2.77 -5.38 -14.28
CA ALA A 135 3.75 -4.83 -13.33
C ALA A 135 4.63 -3.78 -14.03
N ASP A 136 4.83 -3.88 -15.34
CA ASP A 136 5.62 -2.93 -16.17
C ASP A 136 4.77 -1.80 -16.81
N SER A 137 3.52 -1.61 -16.38
CA SER A 137 2.77 -0.44 -16.81
C SER A 137 3.20 0.71 -15.92
N VAL A 138 3.89 1.64 -16.54
CA VAL A 138 4.35 2.97 -16.10
C VAL A 138 3.31 3.82 -15.34
N ALA A 139 2.12 3.29 -15.05
CA ALA A 139 0.94 4.01 -14.60
C ALA A 139 0.38 3.59 -13.24
N ARG A 140 0.97 2.62 -12.51
CA ARG A 140 0.42 2.21 -11.20
C ARG A 140 1.38 2.36 -10.04
N ARG A 141 0.83 2.93 -8.96
CA ARG A 141 1.50 3.37 -7.73
C ARG A 141 0.82 2.62 -6.59
N TYR A 142 1.56 1.79 -5.88
CA TYR A 142 0.98 0.92 -4.85
C TYR A 142 1.72 1.15 -3.55
N GLY A 143 1.13 1.69 -2.49
CA GLY A 143 1.82 1.85 -1.20
C GLY A 143 1.17 1.02 -0.10
N PRO A 144 1.80 0.90 1.09
CA PRO A 144 1.22 0.21 2.25
C PRO A 144 -0.13 0.79 2.71
N LEU A 145 -0.47 2.03 2.34
CA LEU A 145 -1.76 2.66 2.66
C LEU A 145 -2.84 2.46 1.58
N LEU A 146 -2.51 1.79 0.47
CA LEU A 146 -3.24 1.88 -0.80
C LEU A 146 -4.25 0.76 -1.05
N GLY A 147 -4.51 -0.12 -0.08
CA GLY A 147 -5.46 -1.24 -0.25
C GLY A 147 -6.84 -0.82 -0.81
N ALA A 148 -7.24 0.44 -0.63
CA ALA A 148 -8.50 1.00 -1.12
C ALA A 148 -8.39 1.90 -2.37
N THR A 149 -7.19 2.20 -2.89
CA THR A 149 -6.98 3.19 -3.97
C THR A 149 -6.21 2.64 -5.16
N TYR A 150 -6.20 1.31 -5.29
CA TYR A 150 -5.42 0.54 -6.28
C TYR A 150 -5.81 0.81 -7.75
N ASP A 151 -6.97 1.43 -7.97
CA ASP A 151 -7.55 1.84 -9.25
C ASP A 151 -7.52 3.35 -9.47
N HIS A 152 -6.98 4.12 -8.51
CA HIS A 152 -6.92 5.57 -8.62
C HIS A 152 -5.89 6.02 -9.67
N ASP A 153 -6.30 6.95 -10.53
CA ASP A 153 -5.36 7.79 -11.27
C ASP A 153 -4.60 8.75 -10.31
N LEU A 154 -3.61 9.48 -10.81
CA LEU A 154 -2.79 10.36 -9.96
C LEU A 154 -3.63 11.49 -9.34
N ALA A 155 -4.65 11.99 -10.03
CA ALA A 155 -5.56 12.99 -9.48
C ALA A 155 -6.42 12.41 -8.33
N GLN A 156 -6.99 11.23 -8.52
CA GLN A 156 -7.74 10.50 -7.50
C GLN A 156 -6.85 10.10 -6.30
N LEU A 157 -5.58 9.78 -6.56
CA LEU A 157 -4.58 9.55 -5.52
C LEU A 157 -4.27 10.84 -4.76
N GLY A 158 -4.11 11.97 -5.47
CA GLY A 158 -3.96 13.29 -4.89
C GLY A 158 -5.14 13.69 -4.00
N LEU A 159 -6.39 13.45 -4.44
CA LEU A 159 -7.60 13.65 -3.63
C LEU A 159 -7.58 12.80 -2.37
N ARG A 160 -7.20 11.52 -2.49
CA ARG A 160 -7.12 10.63 -1.33
C ARG A 160 -6.09 11.14 -0.31
N ILE A 161 -4.88 11.44 -0.77
CA ILE A 161 -3.82 11.95 0.09
C ILE A 161 -4.27 13.23 0.78
N LEU A 162 -4.88 14.17 0.05
CA LEU A 162 -5.44 15.38 0.65
C LEU A 162 -6.49 15.10 1.72
N ALA A 163 -7.40 14.17 1.46
CA ALA A 163 -8.41 13.75 2.43
C ALA A 163 -7.75 13.18 3.69
N ASP A 164 -6.80 12.26 3.52
CA ASP A 164 -6.06 11.60 4.60
C ASP A 164 -5.23 12.60 5.43
N LEU A 165 -4.72 13.67 4.82
CA LEU A 165 -3.94 14.72 5.51
C LEU A 165 -4.80 15.79 6.20
N THR A 166 -5.95 16.16 5.63
CA THR A 166 -6.70 17.36 6.06
C THR A 166 -8.02 17.08 6.76
N LEU A 167 -8.65 15.92 6.55
CA LEU A 167 -9.87 15.53 7.25
C LEU A 167 -9.54 15.04 8.67
N PRO A 168 -10.48 15.08 9.63
CA PRO A 168 -10.26 14.51 10.96
C PRO A 168 -9.72 13.07 10.87
N PRO A 169 -8.77 12.70 11.75
CA PRO A 169 -8.16 11.38 11.69
C PRO A 169 -9.22 10.29 11.92
N ASP A 170 -9.25 9.31 11.03
CA ASP A 170 -10.01 8.09 11.25
C ASP A 170 -9.35 7.30 12.39
N PRO A 171 -10.08 6.89 13.45
CA PRO A 171 -9.54 6.00 14.49
C PRO A 171 -8.96 4.69 13.93
N ALA A 172 -9.34 4.29 12.72
CA ALA A 172 -8.82 3.13 12.00
C ALA A 172 -7.70 3.46 11.01
N ALA A 173 -7.19 4.70 10.99
CA ALA A 173 -6.07 5.10 10.13
C ALA A 173 -4.81 4.29 10.46
N PRO A 174 -3.99 3.91 9.44
CA PRO A 174 -2.72 3.23 9.67
C PRO A 174 -1.76 4.08 10.52
N VAL A 175 -0.90 3.40 11.29
CA VAL A 175 0.06 4.05 12.20
C VAL A 175 0.98 5.01 11.44
N GLU A 176 1.41 4.61 10.25
CA GLU A 176 2.30 5.39 9.40
C GLU A 176 1.64 6.71 8.93
N LEU A 177 0.32 6.69 8.69
CA LEU A 177 -0.45 7.90 8.38
C LEU A 177 -0.60 8.79 9.61
N ALA A 178 -0.81 8.21 10.79
CA ALA A 178 -0.88 8.96 12.04
C ALA A 178 0.46 9.64 12.38
N GLU A 179 1.58 8.93 12.17
CA GLU A 179 2.94 9.45 12.33
C GLU A 179 3.26 10.58 11.35
N LEU A 180 2.86 10.43 10.07
CA LEU A 180 2.97 11.51 9.08
C LEU A 180 2.19 12.74 9.53
N ARG A 181 0.93 12.56 9.95
CA ARG A 181 0.07 13.68 10.39
C ARG A 181 0.59 14.37 11.63
N ALA A 182 1.22 13.65 12.55
CA ALA A 182 1.84 14.23 13.74
C ALA A 182 3.02 15.17 13.43
N GLN A 183 3.66 15.00 12.27
CA GLN A 183 4.74 15.87 11.79
C GLN A 183 4.23 17.10 11.03
N LEU A 184 2.95 17.12 10.66
CA LEU A 184 2.33 18.20 9.89
C LEU A 184 1.57 19.17 10.80
N SER A 185 1.45 20.41 10.37
CA SER A 185 0.61 21.39 11.06
C SER A 185 -0.86 20.92 11.08
N PRO A 186 -1.58 21.01 12.21
CA PRO A 186 -3.04 20.76 12.26
C PRO A 186 -3.84 21.78 11.45
N HIS A 187 -3.14 22.80 10.95
CA HIS A 187 -3.66 23.86 10.11
C HIS A 187 -3.01 23.86 8.74
N LEU A 188 -2.44 22.73 8.29
CA LEU A 188 -1.85 22.57 6.97
C LEU A 188 -2.75 23.18 5.90
N ARG A 189 -2.16 24.03 5.07
CA ARG A 189 -2.82 24.62 3.91
C ARG A 189 -1.98 24.28 2.69
N CYS A 190 -2.56 23.58 1.72
CA CYS A 190 -1.81 23.20 0.53
C CYS A 190 -2.65 23.19 -0.75
N ALA A 191 -2.02 23.53 -1.86
CA ALA A 191 -2.52 23.20 -3.18
C ALA A 191 -1.77 21.97 -3.67
N VAL A 192 -2.49 21.05 -4.30
CA VAL A 192 -1.90 19.89 -4.94
C VAL A 192 -2.12 19.99 -6.43
N HIS A 193 -1.06 19.79 -7.20
CA HIS A 193 -1.10 19.69 -8.64
C HIS A 193 -0.69 18.28 -9.06
N ALA A 194 -1.54 17.63 -9.85
CA ALA A 194 -1.29 16.32 -10.43
C ALA A 194 -0.76 16.48 -11.86
N ASP A 195 0.53 16.15 -12.09
CA ASP A 195 1.13 16.07 -13.42
C ASP A 195 1.21 14.59 -13.85
N GLU A 196 0.22 14.16 -14.64
CA GLU A 196 0.16 12.78 -15.15
C GLU A 196 1.33 12.44 -16.07
N SER A 197 1.89 13.43 -16.77
CA SER A 197 2.99 13.23 -17.72
C SER A 197 4.32 13.00 -17.02
N ALA A 198 4.56 13.69 -15.91
CA ALA A 198 5.74 13.51 -15.05
C ALA A 198 5.52 12.46 -13.96
N ALA A 199 4.29 11.96 -13.83
CA ALA A 199 3.86 11.15 -12.69
C ALA A 199 4.22 11.80 -11.34
N GLU A 200 3.93 13.10 -11.17
CA GLU A 200 4.34 13.87 -9.99
C GLU A 200 3.12 14.51 -9.30
N LEU A 201 3.10 14.48 -7.96
CA LEU A 201 2.26 15.36 -7.15
C LEU A 201 3.11 16.53 -6.65
N GLU A 202 2.79 17.74 -7.10
CA GLU A 202 3.36 18.96 -6.54
C GLU A 202 2.47 19.43 -5.38
N PHE A 203 3.03 19.55 -4.19
CA PHE A 203 2.40 20.13 -3.01
C PHE A 203 2.95 21.54 -2.81
N GLU A 204 2.12 22.54 -3.03
CA GLU A 204 2.42 23.91 -2.65
C GLU A 204 1.82 24.20 -1.26
N VAL A 205 2.65 24.45 -0.27
CA VAL A 205 2.26 24.59 1.15
C VAL A 205 2.33 26.05 1.59
N PHE A 206 1.26 26.51 2.24
CA PHE A 206 1.06 27.91 2.62
C PHE A 206 1.12 28.11 4.14
N GLY A 207 1.48 29.33 4.55
CA GLY A 207 1.36 29.78 5.94
C GLY A 207 2.63 29.68 6.77
N TYR A 208 3.76 29.38 6.14
CA TYR A 208 5.09 29.49 6.75
C TYR A 208 5.72 30.85 6.45
N ARG A 209 6.58 31.31 7.36
CA ARG A 209 7.41 32.49 7.14
C ARG A 209 8.73 32.07 6.48
N ASP A 210 9.38 33.01 5.79
CA ASP A 210 10.72 32.78 5.27
C ASP A 210 11.68 32.32 6.39
N GLY A 211 12.37 31.21 6.15
CA GLY A 211 13.29 30.60 7.10
C GLY A 211 12.64 29.90 8.30
N ASP A 212 11.34 29.62 8.27
CA ASP A 212 10.66 28.83 9.29
C ASP A 212 11.12 27.36 9.22
N PRO A 213 11.78 26.82 10.27
CA PRO A 213 12.20 25.40 10.29
C PRO A 213 11.02 24.42 10.17
N ALA A 214 9.79 24.84 10.52
CA ALA A 214 8.60 24.03 10.33
C ALA A 214 8.26 23.80 8.85
N ALA A 215 8.71 24.71 7.96
CA ALA A 215 8.52 24.57 6.53
C ALA A 215 9.37 23.41 5.97
N GLU A 216 10.64 23.32 6.41
CA GLU A 216 11.55 22.22 6.03
C GLU A 216 11.05 20.88 6.58
N ASN A 217 10.60 20.84 7.83
CA ASN A 217 10.01 19.63 8.42
C ASN A 217 8.76 19.18 7.66
N THR A 218 7.92 20.12 7.23
CA THR A 218 6.73 19.81 6.43
C THR A 218 7.09 19.26 5.06
N ALA A 219 8.06 19.87 4.39
CA ALA A 219 8.56 19.39 3.10
C ALA A 219 9.14 17.99 3.22
N HIS A 220 9.93 17.74 4.26
CA HIS A 220 10.48 16.41 4.55
C HIS A 220 9.37 15.39 4.83
N ALA A 221 8.41 15.72 5.68
CA ALA A 221 7.28 14.85 6.00
C ALA A 221 6.47 14.49 4.75
N LEU A 222 6.13 15.46 3.90
CA LEU A 222 5.39 15.18 2.66
C LEU A 222 6.21 14.39 1.62
N SER A 223 7.54 14.48 1.65
CA SER A 223 8.40 13.71 0.72
C SER A 223 8.31 12.19 0.90
N VAL A 224 7.76 11.70 2.01
CA VAL A 224 7.59 10.26 2.27
C VAL A 224 6.30 9.68 1.69
N LEU A 225 5.40 10.53 1.16
CA LEU A 225 4.14 10.11 0.55
C LEU A 225 4.32 9.05 -0.54
N PRO A 226 5.34 9.08 -1.42
CA PRO A 226 5.58 8.01 -2.37
C PRO A 226 5.93 6.66 -1.74
N ALA A 227 6.46 6.62 -0.52
CA ALA A 227 6.70 5.37 0.19
C ALA A 227 5.43 4.84 0.86
N LEU A 228 4.50 5.73 1.26
CA LEU A 228 3.25 5.38 1.91
C LEU A 228 2.14 5.03 0.91
N TYR A 229 2.14 5.71 -0.22
CA TYR A 229 1.15 5.61 -1.30
C TYR A 229 1.77 5.09 -2.61
N GLY A 230 3.01 4.63 -2.61
CA GLY A 230 3.67 4.13 -3.80
C GLY A 230 4.62 3.00 -3.44
N TRP A 231 5.01 2.25 -4.47
CA TRP A 231 5.85 1.08 -4.33
C TRP A 231 7.04 1.26 -5.24
N THR A 232 8.12 0.64 -4.80
CA THR A 232 9.27 0.34 -5.64
C THR A 232 8.83 -0.63 -6.74
N ASP A 233 9.34 -0.39 -7.93
CA ASP A 233 9.25 -1.36 -9.02
C ASP A 233 9.81 -2.72 -8.55
N PRO A 234 9.26 -3.88 -8.96
CA PRO A 234 9.92 -5.18 -8.85
C PRO A 234 11.34 -5.29 -9.43
N SER A 235 11.95 -4.21 -9.91
CA SER A 235 13.38 -4.12 -10.25
C SER A 235 14.22 -3.29 -9.25
N GLY A 236 13.59 -2.76 -8.18
CA GLY A 236 14.22 -1.84 -7.23
C GLY A 236 14.26 -0.38 -7.68
N GLY A 237 13.54 -0.02 -8.74
CA GLY A 237 13.39 1.36 -9.22
C GLY A 237 12.66 2.28 -8.23
N PRO A 238 12.86 3.61 -8.33
CA PRO A 238 12.30 4.58 -7.38
C PRO A 238 10.76 4.54 -7.33
N PRO A 239 10.13 5.09 -6.27
CA PRO A 239 8.69 5.17 -6.15
C PRO A 239 8.04 5.73 -7.41
N ARG A 240 6.98 5.06 -7.90
CA ARG A 240 6.37 5.34 -9.21
C ARG A 240 5.57 6.64 -9.31
N PHE A 241 5.68 7.52 -8.32
CA PHE A 241 5.33 8.93 -8.45
C PHE A 241 6.27 9.82 -7.64
N GLY A 242 6.60 10.98 -8.22
CA GLY A 242 7.34 12.02 -7.52
C GLY A 242 6.44 12.79 -6.57
N VAL A 243 7.01 13.28 -5.48
CA VAL A 243 6.41 14.36 -4.70
C VAL A 243 7.39 15.52 -4.68
N ARG A 244 6.93 16.64 -5.22
CA ARG A 244 7.66 17.91 -5.16
C ARG A 244 6.94 18.81 -4.17
N VAL A 245 7.66 19.32 -3.18
CA VAL A 245 7.07 20.23 -2.17
C VAL A 245 7.64 21.62 -2.37
N LEU A 246 6.75 22.59 -2.51
CA LEU A 246 7.05 24.00 -2.61
C LEU A 246 6.47 24.70 -1.37
N ILE A 247 7.24 25.60 -0.76
CA ILE A 247 6.71 26.50 0.26
C ILE A 247 6.30 27.79 -0.45
N ALA A 248 5.01 28.11 -0.39
CA ALA A 248 4.47 29.31 -0.99
C ALA A 248 4.94 30.54 -0.22
N ASP A 249 5.42 31.53 -0.95
CA ASP A 249 5.62 32.88 -0.44
C ASP A 249 4.26 33.58 -0.20
N ASP A 250 4.31 34.72 0.49
CA ASP A 250 3.17 35.58 0.78
C ASP A 250 2.60 36.29 -0.48
N ASP A 251 2.98 35.94 -1.72
CA ASP A 251 2.39 36.55 -2.94
C ASP A 251 1.65 35.52 -3.83
N ARG A 252 1.89 34.22 -3.64
CA ARG A 252 1.32 33.12 -4.45
C ARG A 252 -0.13 32.73 -4.17
N HIS A 253 -0.78 33.31 -3.17
CA HIS A 253 -2.23 33.13 -2.97
C HIS A 253 -3.08 33.72 -4.09
N THR A 254 -2.47 34.47 -5.02
CA THR A 254 -3.08 34.91 -6.28
C THR A 254 -3.30 33.77 -7.28
N THR A 255 -2.47 32.71 -7.27
CA THR A 255 -2.56 31.55 -8.17
C THR A 255 -3.70 30.60 -7.78
N HIS A 256 -4.01 30.52 -6.48
CA HIS A 256 -5.10 29.71 -5.94
C HIS A 256 -6.07 30.56 -5.10
N PRO A 257 -6.98 31.33 -5.73
CA PRO A 257 -7.86 32.27 -5.03
C PRO A 257 -8.74 31.63 -3.97
N VAL A 258 -9.04 30.32 -4.10
CA VAL A 258 -9.82 29.57 -3.11
C VAL A 258 -9.08 29.50 -1.76
N LEU A 259 -7.75 29.52 -1.78
CA LEU A 259 -6.90 29.57 -0.60
C LEU A 259 -6.69 31.00 -0.07
N ALA A 260 -7.39 32.02 -0.60
CA ALA A 260 -7.50 33.32 0.08
C ALA A 260 -8.41 33.22 1.32
N ASP A 261 -9.40 32.31 1.31
CA ASP A 261 -10.17 31.99 2.52
C ASP A 261 -9.30 31.15 3.47
N ARG A 262 -9.08 31.67 4.68
CA ARG A 262 -8.33 30.97 5.74
C ARG A 262 -9.02 29.69 6.22
N ARG A 263 -10.31 29.50 5.91
CA ARG A 263 -11.06 28.27 6.17
C ARG A 263 -10.81 27.19 5.12
N ALA A 264 -10.42 27.56 3.91
CA ALA A 264 -10.00 26.61 2.89
C ALA A 264 -8.62 26.05 3.27
N ARG A 265 -8.57 24.72 3.42
CA ARG A 265 -7.37 23.98 3.83
C ARG A 265 -6.65 23.34 2.66
N ALA A 266 -7.36 22.90 1.63
CA ALA A 266 -6.72 22.30 0.47
C ALA A 266 -7.50 22.53 -0.81
N VAL A 267 -6.77 22.48 -1.92
CA VAL A 267 -7.33 22.43 -3.27
C VAL A 267 -6.51 21.43 -4.10
N LEU A 268 -7.18 20.64 -4.93
CA LEU A 268 -6.53 19.84 -5.96
C LEU A 268 -6.79 20.46 -7.32
N THR A 269 -5.74 20.56 -8.13
CA THR A 269 -5.83 20.87 -9.56
C THR A 269 -5.26 19.70 -10.34
N ALA A 270 -5.93 19.30 -11.41
CA ALA A 270 -5.50 18.24 -12.32
C ALA A 270 -5.50 18.78 -13.75
N CYS A 271 -4.51 18.38 -14.55
CA CYS A 271 -4.40 18.73 -15.97
C CYS A 271 -4.24 17.47 -16.82
#